data_AF-A0AA41Q6C7-F1
#
_entry.id   AF-A0AA41Q6C7-F1
#
_cell.length_a   1.000
_cell.length_b   1.000
_cell.length_c   1.000
_cell.angle_alpha   90.00
_cell.angle_beta   90.00
_cell.angle_gamma   90.00
#
_symmetry.space_group_name_H-M   'P 1'
#
loop_
_entity.id
_entity.type
_entity.pdbx_description
1 polymer ?
#
loop_
_entity_poly.entity_id
_entity_poly.type
_entity_poly.pdbx_seq_one_letter_code
_entity_poly.pdbx_strand_id
1 'polypeptide(L)'
;MTDSFRIDRILGARPFAEVGEPSLAIDDENRRVIAVAGAYVAKTGTDHFPRIAPVAVYGTDDLACRALLYARYPVHAMAFHPTLPLLAVGAGDYDGGYFFEGELLLLDLETGSTTSLIEHWSGRQVLGLQWLSGPNRTIFGSVTFGGLGR
;
A
#
# COMPACT_ATOMS: atom_id res chain seq x y z
N MET A 1 27.66 -2.66 24.67
CA MET A 1 27.80 -1.64 23.62
C MET A 1 27.30 -2.30 22.35
N THR A 2 26.07 -2.01 21.94
CA THR A 2 25.42 -2.69 20.82
C THR A 2 25.70 -1.85 19.59
N ASP A 3 26.63 -2.29 18.75
CA ASP A 3 26.90 -1.64 17.47
C ASP A 3 25.66 -1.73 16.60
N SER A 4 25.14 -0.56 16.24
CA SER A 4 24.04 -0.40 15.30
C SER A 4 24.58 -0.64 13.90
N PHE A 5 24.21 -1.76 13.29
CA PHE A 5 24.54 -2.05 11.90
C PHE A 5 23.58 -1.31 10.98
N ARG A 6 24.10 -0.36 10.20
CA ARG A 6 23.34 0.35 9.17
C ARG A 6 23.74 -0.23 7.82
N ILE A 7 22.80 -0.90 7.14
CA ILE A 7 22.99 -1.32 5.76
C ILE A 7 22.75 -0.10 4.88
N ASP A 8 23.81 0.42 4.27
CA ASP A 8 23.72 1.63 3.44
C ASP A 8 23.20 1.34 2.02
N ARG A 9 23.48 0.16 1.44
CA ARG A 9 22.96 -0.28 0.14
C ARG A 9 23.21 -1.76 -0.14
N ILE A 10 22.22 -2.46 -0.70
CA ILE A 10 22.40 -3.81 -1.26
C ILE A 10 22.56 -3.68 -2.78
N LEU A 11 23.77 -3.89 -3.29
CA LEU A 11 24.13 -3.70 -4.71
C LEU A 11 23.51 -4.73 -5.67
N GLY A 12 22.79 -5.74 -5.16
CA GLY A 12 22.02 -6.72 -5.92
C GLY A 12 20.51 -6.48 -5.96
N ALA A 13 20.01 -5.48 -5.21
CA ALA A 13 18.62 -5.08 -5.29
C ALA A 13 18.43 -4.29 -6.59
N ARG A 14 17.80 -4.89 -7.59
CA ARG A 14 17.24 -4.12 -8.70
C ARG A 14 16.37 -2.99 -8.11
N PRO A 15 16.21 -1.84 -8.79
CA PRO A 15 15.14 -0.91 -8.43
C PRO A 15 13.86 -1.72 -8.21
N PHE A 16 13.16 -1.45 -7.11
CA PHE A 16 11.90 -2.13 -6.75
C PHE A 16 12.04 -3.58 -6.24
N ALA A 17 13.22 -4.01 -5.79
CA ALA A 17 13.42 -5.36 -5.26
C ALA A 17 12.47 -5.72 -4.11
N GLU A 18 12.07 -4.73 -3.31
CA GLU A 18 11.15 -4.87 -2.18
C GLU A 18 9.72 -5.18 -2.61
N VAL A 19 9.31 -4.74 -3.81
CA VAL A 19 7.95 -4.94 -4.33
C VAL A 19 7.85 -6.05 -5.38
N GLY A 20 8.97 -6.54 -5.90
CA GLY A 20 8.98 -7.59 -6.90
C GLY A 20 8.46 -7.10 -8.25
N GLU A 21 7.40 -7.71 -8.77
CA GLU A 21 6.76 -7.30 -10.04
C GLU A 21 5.81 -6.13 -9.79
N PRO A 22 6.07 -4.92 -10.32
CA PRO A 22 5.21 -3.76 -10.10
C PRO A 22 3.84 -3.93 -10.75
N SER A 23 2.77 -3.63 -10.01
CA SER A 23 1.37 -3.69 -10.47
C SER A 23 0.71 -2.32 -10.58
N LEU A 24 1.11 -1.36 -9.73
CA LEU A 24 0.61 0.01 -9.70
C LEU A 24 1.71 0.95 -9.20
N ALA A 25 1.79 2.16 -9.75
CA ALA A 25 2.68 3.20 -9.27
C ALA A 25 1.99 4.56 -9.30
N ILE A 26 2.26 5.38 -8.28
CA ILE A 26 1.86 6.80 -8.22
C ILE A 26 3.05 7.63 -7.74
N ASP A 27 3.17 8.86 -8.23
CA ASP A 27 4.21 9.79 -7.82
C ASP A 27 3.66 10.93 -6.96
N ASP A 28 4.56 11.56 -6.22
CA ASP A 28 4.34 12.82 -5.53
C ASP A 28 5.55 13.72 -5.79
N GLU A 29 5.42 14.55 -6.83
CA GLU A 29 6.47 15.46 -7.28
C GLU A 29 6.91 16.44 -6.18
N ASN A 30 5.99 16.87 -5.31
CA ASN A 30 6.30 17.83 -4.25
C ASN A 30 7.27 17.22 -3.23
N ARG A 31 7.08 15.94 -2.90
CA ARG A 31 7.93 15.20 -1.96
C ARG A 31 9.06 14.44 -2.64
N ARG A 32 9.10 14.42 -3.98
CA ARG A 32 10.07 13.67 -4.78
C ARG A 32 10.11 12.19 -4.37
N VAL A 33 8.92 11.59 -4.30
CA VAL A 33 8.74 10.17 -4.01
C VAL A 33 7.84 9.50 -5.03
N ILE A 34 8.00 8.19 -5.16
CA ILE A 34 7.11 7.32 -5.92
C ILE A 34 6.68 6.16 -5.02
N ALA A 35 5.38 5.92 -4.91
CA ALA A 35 4.83 4.73 -4.31
C ALA A 35 4.61 3.67 -5.39
N VAL A 36 5.03 2.45 -5.12
CA VAL A 36 4.90 1.31 -6.03
C VAL A 36 4.30 0.15 -5.26
N ALA A 37 3.20 -0.40 -5.78
CA ALA A 37 2.63 -1.65 -5.34
C ALA A 37 3.18 -2.80 -6.19
N GLY A 38 3.44 -3.93 -5.55
CA GLY A 38 3.82 -5.17 -6.19
C GLY A 38 2.63 -6.06 -6.52
N ALA A 39 2.89 -7.12 -7.28
CA ALA A 39 1.94 -8.17 -7.56
C ALA A 39 1.52 -8.91 -6.29
N TYR A 40 0.27 -9.37 -6.26
CA TYR A 40 -0.27 -10.20 -5.18
C TYR A 40 0.22 -11.64 -5.31
N VAL A 41 1.38 -11.90 -4.73
CA VAL A 41 2.08 -13.19 -4.85
C VAL A 41 2.21 -13.88 -3.50
N ALA A 42 2.38 -15.20 -3.54
CA ALA A 42 2.77 -15.94 -2.35
C ALA A 42 4.15 -15.42 -1.89
N LYS A 43 4.29 -15.12 -0.60
CA LYS A 43 5.59 -14.78 -0.03
C LYS A 43 6.52 -15.97 -0.28
N THR A 44 7.61 -15.75 -1.03
CA THR A 44 8.47 -16.84 -1.50
C THR A 44 9.02 -17.66 -0.32
N GLY A 45 8.87 -18.99 -0.37
CA GLY A 45 9.50 -19.89 0.60
C GLY A 45 8.74 -21.17 0.95
N THR A 46 7.39 -21.19 0.94
CA THR A 46 6.56 -22.40 1.19
C THR A 46 5.11 -22.19 0.77
N ASP A 47 4.43 -23.23 0.28
CA ASP A 47 3.03 -23.27 -0.23
C ASP A 47 1.92 -22.91 0.78
N HIS A 48 2.25 -22.44 1.97
CA HIS A 48 1.30 -22.16 3.06
C HIS A 48 1.31 -20.71 3.58
N PHE A 49 2.09 -19.81 2.95
CA PHE A 49 2.05 -18.41 3.35
C PHE A 49 0.85 -17.68 2.74
N PRO A 50 0.21 -16.76 3.49
CA PRO A 50 -0.78 -15.87 2.93
C PRO A 50 -0.12 -15.07 1.79
N ARG A 51 -0.82 -14.98 0.66
CA ARG A 51 -0.43 -14.07 -0.42
C ARG A 51 -0.48 -12.64 0.12
N ILE A 52 0.46 -11.81 -0.31
CA ILE A 52 0.54 -10.41 0.09
C ILE A 52 0.92 -9.56 -1.11
N ALA A 53 0.48 -8.31 -1.11
CA ALA A 53 0.90 -7.29 -2.06
C ALA A 53 1.80 -6.29 -1.32
N PRO A 54 3.12 -6.29 -1.59
CA PRO A 54 4.02 -5.30 -1.02
C PRO A 54 3.72 -3.91 -1.60
N VAL A 55 3.82 -2.87 -0.78
CA VAL A 55 3.78 -1.48 -1.23
C VAL A 55 4.97 -0.75 -0.64
N ALA A 56 5.80 -0.16 -1.49
CA ALA A 56 6.98 0.56 -1.07
C ALA A 56 6.99 1.98 -1.64
N VAL A 57 7.59 2.90 -0.87
CA VAL A 57 7.80 4.28 -1.27
C VAL A 57 9.27 4.52 -1.46
N TYR A 58 9.65 5.02 -2.63
CA TYR A 58 11.04 5.27 -3.02
C TYR A 58 11.27 6.76 -3.23
N GLY A 59 12.47 7.23 -2.92
CA GLY A 59 12.92 8.55 -3.38
C GLY A 59 13.11 8.56 -4.89
N THR A 60 12.63 9.58 -5.60
CA THR A 60 12.78 9.66 -7.07
C THR A 60 14.21 9.92 -7.53
N ASP A 61 15.06 10.46 -6.65
CA ASP A 61 16.49 10.70 -6.92
C ASP A 61 17.34 9.45 -6.70
N ASP A 62 16.96 8.78 -5.62
CA ASP A 62 17.54 7.64 -4.96
C ASP A 62 17.38 6.28 -5.58
N LEU A 63 16.11 6.09 -5.92
CA LEU A 63 15.37 4.85 -5.80
C LEU A 63 15.58 4.12 -4.46
N ALA A 64 15.96 4.83 -3.40
CA ALA A 64 16.10 4.26 -2.06
C ALA A 64 14.71 4.04 -1.44
N CYS A 65 14.45 2.83 -0.96
CA CYS A 65 13.21 2.49 -0.26
C CYS A 65 13.15 3.24 1.08
N ARG A 66 12.15 4.11 1.23
CA ARG A 66 11.90 4.94 2.41
C ARG A 66 10.90 4.31 3.36
N ALA A 67 9.89 3.62 2.83
CA ALA A 67 8.87 2.95 3.61
C ALA A 67 8.35 1.72 2.86
N LEU A 68 7.90 0.71 3.60
CA LEU A 68 7.40 -0.56 3.06
C LEU A 68 6.26 -1.07 3.95
N LEU A 69 5.16 -1.49 3.33
CA LEU A 69 4.07 -2.22 3.97
C LEU A 69 3.67 -3.44 3.14
N TYR A 70 2.89 -4.32 3.74
CA TYR A 70 2.33 -5.50 3.09
C TYR A 70 0.82 -5.51 3.26
N ALA A 71 0.10 -5.35 2.15
CA ALA A 71 -1.34 -5.57 2.10
C ALA A 71 -1.63 -7.07 2.01
N ARG A 72 -2.71 -7.52 2.65
CA ARG A 72 -3.21 -8.90 2.60
C ARG A 72 -4.01 -9.22 1.35
N TYR A 73 -4.36 -8.20 0.56
CA TYR A 73 -5.13 -8.34 -0.67
C TYR A 73 -4.44 -7.60 -1.83
N PRO A 74 -4.83 -7.86 -3.10
CA PRO A 74 -4.39 -7.06 -4.23
C PRO A 74 -4.65 -5.57 -4.02
N VAL A 75 -3.65 -4.74 -4.30
CA VAL A 75 -3.74 -3.29 -4.20
C VAL A 75 -4.36 -2.75 -5.48
N HIS A 76 -5.42 -1.95 -5.32
CA HIS A 76 -6.13 -1.34 -6.45
C HIS A 76 -5.98 0.17 -6.49
N ALA A 77 -5.70 0.80 -5.34
CA ALA A 77 -5.60 2.24 -5.23
C ALA A 77 -4.50 2.67 -4.26
N MET A 78 -3.85 3.77 -4.58
CA MET A 78 -2.92 4.47 -3.70
C MET A 78 -3.17 5.98 -3.81
N ALA A 79 -2.98 6.72 -2.72
CA ALA A 79 -3.10 8.17 -2.74
C ALA A 79 -2.22 8.84 -1.68
N PHE A 80 -1.26 9.66 -2.11
CA PHE A 80 -0.51 10.52 -1.20
C PHE A 80 -1.41 11.61 -0.62
N HIS A 81 -1.26 11.85 0.68
CA HIS A 81 -1.92 12.97 1.32
C HIS A 81 -1.32 14.28 0.80
N PRO A 82 -2.12 15.32 0.49
CA PRO A 82 -1.62 16.55 -0.12
C PRO A 82 -0.56 17.26 0.72
N THR A 83 -0.74 17.38 2.04
CA THR A 83 0.18 18.12 2.94
C THR A 83 0.95 17.28 3.96
N LEU A 84 0.35 16.23 4.52
CA LEU A 84 1.00 15.31 5.46
C LEU A 84 1.85 14.23 4.76
N PRO A 85 2.88 13.69 5.44
CA PRO A 85 3.71 12.60 4.94
C PRO A 85 2.98 11.25 5.08
N LEU A 86 1.79 11.14 4.48
CA LEU A 86 0.94 9.97 4.57
C LEU A 86 0.67 9.41 3.17
N LEU A 87 0.67 8.09 3.06
CA LEU A 87 0.20 7.36 1.89
C LEU A 87 -0.99 6.49 2.31
N ALA A 88 -2.11 6.64 1.64
CA ALA A 88 -3.21 5.70 1.77
C ALA A 88 -3.14 4.62 0.69
N VAL A 89 -3.49 3.40 1.07
CA VAL A 89 -3.49 2.21 0.22
C VAL A 89 -4.83 1.51 0.35
N GLY A 90 -5.50 1.33 -0.79
CA GLY A 90 -6.75 0.60 -0.92
C GLY A 90 -6.48 -0.75 -1.56
N ALA A 91 -6.86 -1.81 -0.86
CA ALA A 91 -6.69 -3.18 -1.31
C ALA A 91 -7.99 -3.97 -1.14
N GLY A 92 -8.11 -5.06 -1.87
CA GLY A 92 -9.18 -6.02 -1.65
C GLY A 92 -9.33 -7.06 -2.73
N ASP A 93 -10.21 -8.01 -2.47
CA ASP A 93 -10.53 -9.09 -3.38
C ASP A 93 -12.05 -9.30 -3.39
N TYR A 94 -12.57 -9.62 -4.56
CA TYR A 94 -14.00 -9.85 -4.75
C TYR A 94 -14.18 -11.06 -5.67
N ASP A 95 -14.84 -12.09 -5.14
CA ASP A 95 -15.07 -13.36 -5.83
C ASP A 95 -16.17 -13.30 -6.90
N GLY A 96 -16.82 -12.14 -7.07
CA GLY A 96 -17.99 -11.99 -7.94
C GLY A 96 -19.31 -12.41 -7.31
N GLY A 97 -19.30 -12.78 -6.02
CA GLY A 97 -20.43 -13.30 -5.27
C GLY A 97 -20.70 -12.51 -4.00
N TYR A 98 -20.69 -13.20 -2.85
CA TYR A 98 -21.05 -12.64 -1.54
C TYR A 98 -19.84 -12.26 -0.69
N PHE A 99 -18.64 -12.76 -1.04
CA PHE A 99 -17.42 -12.50 -0.28
C PHE A 99 -16.69 -11.31 -0.88
N PHE A 100 -16.76 -10.19 -0.16
CA PHE A 100 -15.91 -9.03 -0.37
C PHE A 100 -14.98 -8.90 0.83
N GLU A 101 -13.69 -8.74 0.56
CA GLU A 101 -12.71 -8.46 1.58
C GLU A 101 -11.79 -7.35 1.11
N GLY A 102 -11.20 -6.64 2.05
CA GLY A 102 -10.25 -5.60 1.70
C GLY A 102 -9.71 -4.85 2.89
N GLU A 103 -8.83 -3.93 2.56
CA GLU A 103 -8.11 -3.11 3.52
C GLU A 103 -8.05 -1.67 3.04
N LEU A 104 -8.15 -0.77 4.00
CA LEU A 104 -7.77 0.61 3.85
C LEU A 104 -6.63 0.87 4.83
N LEU A 105 -5.41 0.92 4.30
CA LEU A 105 -4.20 1.11 5.09
C LEU A 105 -3.71 2.55 4.95
N LEU A 106 -3.21 3.10 6.05
CA LEU A 106 -2.55 4.39 6.09
C LEU A 106 -1.10 4.18 6.54
N LEU A 107 -0.17 4.54 5.67
CA LEU A 107 1.26 4.51 5.91
C LEU A 107 1.77 5.89 6.29
N ASP A 108 2.42 5.98 7.43
CA ASP A 108 3.21 7.13 7.83
C ASP A 108 4.61 7.01 7.23
N LEU A 109 4.98 7.97 6.38
CA LEU A 109 6.26 7.96 5.66
C LEU A 109 7.44 8.41 6.52
N GLU A 110 7.20 9.07 7.66
CA GLU A 110 8.25 9.49 8.59
C GLU A 110 8.59 8.35 9.54
N THR A 111 7.58 7.65 10.05
CA THR A 111 7.77 6.58 11.05
C THR A 111 7.83 5.19 10.43
N GLY A 112 7.34 5.02 9.19
CA GLY A 112 7.13 3.70 8.57
C GLY A 112 5.95 2.93 9.17
N SER A 113 5.17 3.53 10.07
CA SER A 113 4.07 2.86 10.76
C SER A 113 2.86 2.71 9.84
N THR A 114 2.20 1.55 9.89
CA THR A 114 0.98 1.28 9.12
C THR A 114 -0.21 1.14 10.06
N THR A 115 -1.30 1.84 9.75
CA THR A 115 -2.57 1.77 10.49
C THR A 115 -3.69 1.31 9.57
N SER A 116 -4.51 0.36 10.01
CA SER A 116 -5.76 0.01 9.31
C SER A 116 -6.85 1.00 9.68
N LEU A 117 -7.50 1.61 8.69
CA LEU A 117 -8.61 2.56 8.88
C LEU A 117 -9.99 1.89 8.87
N ILE A 118 -10.05 0.60 8.49
CA ILE A 118 -11.27 -0.21 8.57
C ILE A 118 -11.01 -1.45 9.44
N GLU A 119 -12.04 -1.89 10.16
CA GLU A 119 -11.95 -3.11 10.96
C GLU A 119 -11.93 -4.34 10.05
N HIS A 120 -11.04 -5.29 10.34
CA HIS A 120 -10.76 -6.46 9.49
C HIS A 120 -12.01 -7.28 9.09
N TRP A 121 -13.00 -7.41 9.97
CA TRP A 121 -14.23 -8.17 9.72
C TRP A 121 -15.27 -7.40 8.87
N SER A 122 -15.08 -6.09 8.71
CA SER A 122 -15.91 -5.23 7.85
C SER A 122 -15.17 -4.77 6.59
N GLY A 123 -14.03 -5.40 6.29
CA GLY A 123 -13.23 -5.14 5.09
C GLY A 123 -14.10 -5.13 3.83
N ARG A 124 -13.92 -4.12 3.00
CA ARG A 124 -14.54 -4.01 1.68
C ARG A 124 -13.43 -3.78 0.67
N GLN A 125 -13.62 -4.28 -0.55
CA GLN A 125 -12.69 -4.00 -1.62
C GLN A 125 -12.67 -2.50 -1.90
N VAL A 126 -11.51 -1.88 -1.67
CA VAL A 126 -11.28 -0.46 -1.93
C VAL A 126 -10.64 -0.33 -3.31
N LEU A 127 -11.37 0.25 -4.26
CA LEU A 127 -10.95 0.36 -5.66
C LEU A 127 -10.43 1.74 -6.05
N GLY A 128 -10.76 2.76 -5.27
CA GLY A 128 -10.32 4.13 -5.53
C GLY A 128 -10.15 4.88 -4.21
N LEU A 129 -9.24 5.86 -4.22
CA LEU A 129 -8.94 6.69 -3.07
C LEU A 129 -8.85 8.15 -3.49
N GLN A 130 -9.44 9.02 -2.70
CA GLN A 130 -9.34 10.46 -2.87
C GLN A 130 -9.31 11.15 -1.51
N TRP A 131 -8.30 12.00 -1.31
CA TRP A 131 -8.28 12.92 -0.17
C TRP A 131 -9.24 14.08 -0.42
N LEU A 132 -10.16 14.32 0.51
CA LEU A 132 -11.02 15.49 0.44
C LEU A 132 -10.36 16.69 1.10
N SER A 133 -10.44 17.84 0.42
CA SER A 133 -9.98 19.10 0.98
C SER A 133 -11.03 19.64 1.94
N GLY A 134 -10.74 19.59 3.24
CA GLY A 134 -11.62 20.08 4.30
C GLY A 134 -10.89 20.19 5.64
N PRO A 135 -11.49 20.83 6.67
CA PRO A 135 -10.87 21.01 7.98
C PRO A 135 -10.58 19.67 8.69
N ASN A 136 -11.38 18.64 8.37
CA ASN A 136 -11.06 17.25 8.68
C ASN A 136 -10.45 16.59 7.44
N ARG A 137 -9.21 16.13 7.60
CA ARG A 137 -8.35 15.47 6.62
C ARG A 137 -8.87 14.05 6.32
N THR A 138 -10.04 13.97 5.71
CA THR A 138 -10.76 12.73 5.46
C THR A 138 -10.32 12.14 4.13
N ILE A 139 -10.00 10.84 4.13
CA ILE A 139 -9.89 10.07 2.90
C ILE A 139 -11.23 9.43 2.56
N PHE A 140 -11.66 9.60 1.32
CA PHE A 140 -12.76 8.85 0.73
C PHE A 140 -12.19 7.69 -0.07
N GLY A 141 -12.69 6.49 0.19
CA GLY A 141 -12.48 5.34 -0.66
C GLY A 141 -13.75 5.03 -1.45
N SER A 142 -13.64 4.82 -2.77
CA SER A 142 -14.72 4.14 -3.50
C SER A 142 -14.60 2.64 -3.20
N VAL A 143 -15.67 2.09 -2.65
CA VAL A 143 -15.80 0.66 -2.37
C VAL A 143 -16.88 0.08 -3.26
N THR A 144 -16.66 -1.11 -3.80
CA THR A 144 -17.73 -1.83 -4.49
C THR A 144 -18.74 -2.31 -3.44
N PHE A 145 -19.98 -1.86 -3.57
CA PHE A 145 -21.11 -2.52 -2.93
C PHE A 145 -21.59 -3.61 -3.89
N GLY A 146 -21.64 -4.85 -3.42
CA GLY A 146 -22.34 -5.91 -4.15
C GLY A 146 -23.76 -5.43 -4.42
N GLY A 147 -24.06 -5.17 -5.69
CA GLY A 147 -25.40 -4.77 -6.10
C GLY A 147 -26.36 -5.90 -5.75
N LEU A 148 -27.29 -5.64 -4.84
CA LEU A 148 -28.57 -6.34 -4.89
C LEU A 148 -29.24 -5.86 -6.18
N GLY A 149 -29.02 -6.61 -7.26
CA GLY A 149 -29.85 -6.49 -8.44
C GLY A 149 -31.30 -6.78 -8.04
N ARG A 150 -32.15 -5.77 -8.19
CA ARG A 150 -33.44 -5.86 -8.89
C ARG A 150 -33.80 -4.51 -9.47
#